data_AF-A0A202E267-F1
#
_entry.id   AF-A0A202E267-F1
#
_cell.length_a   1.000
_cell.length_b   1.000
_cell.length_c   1.000
_cell.angle_alpha   90.00
_cell.angle_beta   90.00
_cell.angle_gamma   90.00
#
_symmetry.space_group_name_H-M   'P 1'
#
loop_
_entity.id
_entity.type
_entity.pdbx_description
1 polymer ?
#
loop_
_entity_poly.entity_id
_entity_poly.type
_entity_poly.pdbx_seq_one_letter_code
_entity_poly.pdbx_strand_id
1 'polypeptide(L)'
;EDIATGAVESRDILNETIQGIDVSTNTLTTNDIQNETILTEDIATGAVGSNDILNESIQAIDIATDAVGSAELEDGSISSDDILNETLLAIDISTGAVETNEILNETILSIDIATSAVQTEDILNESILAIDLATAAVGTNEILNETIQTEDIATGGVESRDILNETILGIDVSTSTLTTHDILNKTILFEDISTAAVGTHNIVNETILSIDIATGAVQTEDILSETIIALDIATGAVETNEILNETIRTEDIATGAVESRDILNETIQGIDVSTNTLTTNDIQNETILTEDIATGAVGSNDILNESIQAIDIATDAVGSAELEDGSISSDDILNETLLAIDIATGAIET
;
A
#
# COMPACT_ATOMS: atom_id res chain seq x y z
N GLU A 1 -78.03 98.20 -18.72
CA GLU A 1 -77.78 98.74 -20.06
C GLU A 1 -76.74 97.81 -20.63
N ASP A 2 -77.10 97.01 -21.64
CA ASP A 2 -76.21 95.97 -22.15
C ASP A 2 -75.12 96.63 -23.01
N ILE A 3 -73.88 96.22 -22.79
CA ILE A 3 -72.74 96.64 -23.59
C ILE A 3 -72.85 95.96 -24.95
N ALA A 4 -72.80 96.73 -26.04
CA ALA A 4 -72.90 96.17 -27.39
C ALA A 4 -71.69 95.28 -27.72
N THR A 5 -71.89 94.25 -28.56
CA THR A 5 -70.81 93.36 -29.00
C THR A 5 -69.69 94.15 -29.68
N GLY A 6 -68.46 94.00 -29.21
CA GLY A 6 -67.29 94.73 -29.70
C GLY A 6 -67.14 96.17 -29.20
N ALA A 7 -67.97 96.62 -28.25
CA ALA A 7 -67.86 97.96 -27.67
C ALA A 7 -66.71 98.10 -26.65
N VAL A 8 -66.08 96.99 -26.25
CA VAL A 8 -64.87 96.96 -25.42
C VAL A 8 -63.75 96.39 -26.27
N GLU A 9 -62.76 97.21 -26.59
CA GLU A 9 -61.53 96.81 -27.26
C GLU A 9 -60.39 96.65 -26.25
N SER A 10 -59.28 96.01 -26.63
CA SER A 10 -58.11 95.85 -25.73
C SER A 10 -57.58 97.17 -25.18
N ARG A 11 -57.78 98.30 -25.88
CA ARG A 11 -57.38 99.64 -25.40
C ARG A 11 -58.22 100.13 -24.22
N ASP A 12 -59.43 99.59 -24.06
CA ASP A 12 -60.40 99.98 -23.04
C ASP A 12 -60.19 99.18 -21.73
N ILE A 13 -59.37 98.13 -21.78
CA ILE A 13 -58.99 97.30 -20.64
C ILE A 13 -57.54 97.61 -20.28
N LEU A 14 -57.32 98.17 -19.10
CA LEU A 14 -55.97 98.38 -18.58
C LEU A 14 -55.33 97.04 -18.21
N ASN A 15 -54.01 96.90 -18.43
CA ASN A 15 -53.28 95.70 -18.06
C ASN A 15 -53.50 95.33 -16.58
N GLU A 16 -53.63 94.04 -16.30
CA GLU A 16 -53.79 93.46 -14.95
C GLU A 16 -55.05 93.92 -14.18
N THR A 17 -56.01 94.59 -14.83
CA THR A 17 -57.21 95.12 -14.13
C THR A 17 -58.40 94.18 -14.09
N ILE A 18 -58.44 93.15 -14.94
CA ILE A 18 -59.47 92.11 -14.90
C ILE A 18 -59.11 91.09 -13.82
N GLN A 19 -59.88 91.07 -12.74
CA GLN A 19 -59.76 90.12 -11.65
C GLN A 19 -60.77 88.98 -11.83
N GLY A 20 -60.57 87.88 -11.10
CA GLY A 20 -61.50 86.74 -11.15
C GLY A 20 -62.95 87.07 -10.77
N ILE A 21 -63.20 88.18 -10.05
CA ILE A 21 -64.57 88.64 -9.75
C ILE A 21 -65.23 89.36 -10.94
N ASP A 22 -64.42 89.91 -11.86
CA ASP A 22 -64.91 90.64 -13.03
C ASP A 22 -65.41 89.68 -14.11
N VAL A 23 -65.05 88.39 -14.01
CA VAL A 23 -65.53 87.31 -14.88
C VAL A 23 -66.41 86.36 -14.07
N SER A 24 -67.68 86.26 -14.44
CA SER A 24 -68.59 85.32 -13.77
C SER A 24 -68.19 83.87 -14.04
N THR A 25 -68.44 82.98 -13.08
CA THR A 25 -68.12 81.55 -13.24
C THR A 25 -68.83 80.96 -14.47
N ASN A 26 -68.12 80.15 -15.25
CA ASN A 26 -68.60 79.49 -16.48
C ASN A 26 -68.98 80.42 -17.65
N THR A 27 -68.57 81.69 -17.64
CA THR A 27 -68.86 82.60 -18.78
C THR A 27 -67.79 82.65 -19.84
N LEU A 28 -66.55 82.22 -19.54
CA LEU A 28 -65.50 82.00 -20.54
C LEU A 28 -65.63 80.57 -21.10
N THR A 29 -65.87 80.46 -22.40
CA THR A 29 -65.91 79.21 -23.15
C THR A 29 -64.69 79.10 -24.07
N THR A 30 -64.49 77.94 -24.69
CA THR A 30 -63.42 77.73 -25.68
C THR A 30 -63.55 78.63 -26.91
N ASN A 31 -64.71 79.25 -27.16
CA ASN A 31 -64.90 80.22 -28.25
C ASN A 31 -64.46 81.63 -27.85
N ASP A 32 -64.38 81.92 -26.54
CA ASP A 32 -63.99 83.22 -26.01
C ASP A 32 -62.46 83.36 -25.88
N ILE A 33 -61.74 82.23 -25.88
CA ILE A 33 -60.29 82.16 -25.84
C ILE A 33 -59.79 81.62 -27.19
N GLN A 34 -59.04 82.44 -27.93
CA GLN A 34 -58.49 82.02 -29.21
C GLN A 34 -57.38 80.96 -29.01
N ASN A 35 -57.26 80.03 -29.95
CA ASN A 35 -56.23 78.99 -29.89
C ASN A 35 -54.82 79.59 -29.76
N GLU A 36 -53.95 78.95 -28.97
CA GLU A 36 -52.55 79.38 -28.74
C GLU A 36 -52.38 80.77 -28.10
N THR A 37 -53.44 81.40 -27.61
CA THR A 37 -53.34 82.74 -26.99
C THR A 37 -53.02 82.74 -25.50
N ILE A 38 -53.20 81.61 -24.82
CA ILE A 38 -52.72 81.43 -23.44
C ILE A 38 -51.33 80.83 -23.51
N LEU A 39 -50.33 81.68 -23.29
CA LEU A 39 -48.93 81.31 -23.25
C LEU A 39 -48.52 80.94 -21.82
N THR A 40 -47.34 80.32 -21.67
CA THR A 40 -46.81 79.96 -20.35
C THR A 40 -46.63 81.17 -19.42
N GLU A 41 -46.39 82.36 -19.96
CA GLU A 41 -46.30 83.63 -19.22
C GLU A 41 -47.66 84.15 -18.70
N ASP A 42 -48.77 83.73 -19.32
CA ASP A 42 -50.13 84.09 -18.90
C ASP A 42 -50.60 83.25 -17.70
N ILE A 43 -49.96 82.11 -17.45
CA ILE A 43 -50.27 81.22 -16.33
C ILE A 43 -49.17 81.36 -15.28
N ALA A 44 -49.48 82.04 -14.18
CA ALA A 44 -48.55 82.18 -13.07
C ALA A 44 -48.12 80.79 -12.53
N THR A 45 -46.87 80.68 -12.06
CA THR A 45 -46.37 79.43 -11.47
C THR A 45 -47.26 78.96 -10.32
N GLY A 46 -47.75 77.72 -10.40
CA GLY A 46 -48.67 77.14 -9.41
C GLY A 46 -50.14 77.59 -9.54
N ALA A 47 -50.51 78.35 -10.58
CA ALA A 47 -51.89 78.77 -10.80
C ALA A 47 -52.83 77.63 -11.21
N VAL A 48 -52.28 76.54 -11.78
CA VAL A 48 -53.00 75.31 -12.07
C VAL A 48 -52.57 74.26 -11.06
N GLY A 49 -53.42 73.99 -10.07
CA GLY A 49 -53.25 72.92 -9.09
C GLY A 49 -54.08 71.68 -9.44
N SER A 50 -53.94 70.62 -8.63
CA SER A 50 -54.66 69.36 -8.85
C SER A 50 -56.19 69.50 -8.81
N ASN A 51 -56.74 70.54 -8.18
CA ASN A 51 -58.18 70.81 -8.17
C ASN A 51 -58.68 71.45 -9.48
N ASP A 52 -57.77 72.07 -10.25
CA ASP A 52 -58.08 72.72 -11.52
C ASP A 52 -58.02 71.73 -12.69
N ILE A 53 -57.35 70.58 -12.50
CA ILE A 53 -57.24 69.49 -13.47
C ILE A 53 -58.25 68.40 -13.09
N LEU A 54 -59.25 68.16 -13.94
CA LEU A 54 -60.21 67.09 -13.70
C LEU A 54 -59.52 65.71 -13.82
N ASN A 55 -59.94 64.75 -13.00
CA ASN A 55 -59.46 63.36 -13.10
C ASN A 55 -59.61 62.83 -14.54
N GLU A 56 -58.58 62.13 -15.03
CA GLU A 56 -58.52 61.52 -16.38
C GLU A 56 -58.59 62.52 -17.55
N SER A 57 -58.53 63.84 -17.30
CA SER A 57 -58.59 64.83 -18.37
C SER A 57 -57.29 64.97 -19.17
N ILE A 58 -56.15 64.63 -18.57
CA ILE A 58 -54.84 64.61 -19.23
C ILE A 58 -54.64 63.21 -19.84
N GLN A 59 -54.63 63.15 -21.16
CA GLN A 59 -54.34 61.96 -21.93
C GLN A 59 -52.85 61.90 -22.28
N ALA A 60 -52.36 60.73 -22.71
CA ALA A 60 -50.98 60.57 -23.13
C ALA A 60 -50.55 61.53 -24.25
N ILE A 61 -51.48 61.98 -25.11
CA ILE A 61 -51.21 62.95 -26.19
C ILE A 61 -50.99 64.37 -25.66
N ASP A 62 -51.49 64.68 -24.46
CA ASP A 62 -51.34 65.99 -23.83
C ASP A 62 -49.96 66.13 -23.14
N ILE A 63 -49.27 65.01 -22.93
CA ILE A 63 -47.91 64.95 -22.37
C ILE A 63 -46.93 64.79 -23.53
N ALA A 64 -46.08 65.80 -23.74
CA ALA A 64 -45.05 65.71 -24.76
C ALA A 64 -44.08 64.56 -24.44
N THR A 65 -43.46 63.98 -25.48
CA THR A 65 -42.40 62.98 -25.30
C THR A 65 -41.30 63.55 -24.41
N ASP A 66 -40.85 62.75 -23.44
CA ASP A 66 -39.85 63.11 -22.41
C ASP A 66 -40.27 64.25 -21.47
N ALA A 67 -41.54 64.65 -21.43
CA ALA A 67 -42.01 65.72 -20.54
C ALA A 67 -42.08 65.29 -19.06
N VAL A 68 -42.12 63.99 -18.76
CA VAL A 68 -42.04 63.45 -17.41
C VAL A 68 -40.68 62.76 -17.25
N GLY A 69 -39.71 63.49 -16.74
CA GLY A 69 -38.39 62.99 -16.39
C GLY A 69 -38.27 62.71 -14.90
N SER A 70 -37.04 62.52 -14.43
CA SER A 70 -36.76 62.25 -13.01
C SER A 70 -37.04 63.45 -12.09
N ALA A 71 -37.13 64.67 -12.62
CA ALA A 71 -37.47 65.85 -11.81
C ALA A 71 -38.98 65.93 -11.52
N GLU A 72 -39.79 65.33 -12.39
CA GLU A 72 -41.25 65.27 -12.30
C GLU A 72 -41.74 64.05 -11.51
N LEU A 73 -40.87 63.06 -11.27
CA LEU A 73 -41.14 61.86 -10.47
C LEU A 73 -40.45 61.97 -9.12
N GLU A 74 -41.22 62.06 -8.03
CA GLU A 74 -40.66 62.04 -6.67
C GLU A 74 -40.08 60.65 -6.34
N ASP A 75 -38.98 60.61 -5.57
CA ASP A 75 -38.36 59.36 -5.14
C ASP A 75 -39.38 58.47 -4.40
N GLY A 76 -39.58 57.25 -4.91
CA GLY A 76 -40.55 56.29 -4.35
C GLY A 76 -42.01 56.54 -4.75
N SER A 77 -42.29 57.49 -5.63
CA SER A 77 -43.65 57.72 -6.16
C SER A 77 -44.16 56.59 -7.05
N ILE A 78 -43.26 55.82 -7.65
CA ILE A 78 -43.58 54.63 -8.46
C ILE A 78 -43.49 53.39 -7.56
N SER A 79 -44.63 52.78 -7.29
CA SER A 79 -44.76 51.52 -6.58
C SER A 79 -44.84 50.33 -7.53
N SER A 80 -44.79 49.11 -6.99
CA SER A 80 -45.01 47.90 -7.78
C SER A 80 -46.40 47.85 -8.43
N ASP A 81 -47.41 48.52 -7.86
CA ASP A 81 -48.76 48.57 -8.43
C ASP A 81 -48.85 49.49 -9.65
N ASP A 82 -47.91 50.44 -9.78
CA ASP A 82 -47.82 51.36 -10.92
C ASP A 82 -47.10 50.73 -12.13
N ILE A 83 -46.37 49.63 -11.91
CA ILE A 83 -45.65 48.88 -12.95
C ILE A 83 -46.38 47.56 -13.20
N LEU A 84 -47.00 47.43 -14.36
CA LEU A 84 -47.68 46.20 -14.74
C LEU A 84 -46.68 45.03 -14.83
N ASN A 85 -47.10 43.84 -14.38
CA ASN A 85 -46.30 42.63 -14.48
C ASN A 85 -45.83 42.39 -15.92
N GLU A 86 -44.59 41.90 -16.05
CA GLU A 86 -43.95 41.55 -17.34
C GLU A 86 -43.77 42.73 -18.32
N THR A 87 -43.96 43.99 -17.88
CA THR A 87 -43.73 45.16 -18.74
C THR A 87 -42.30 45.69 -18.74
N LEU A 88 -41.54 45.46 -17.66
CA LEU A 88 -40.10 45.71 -17.64
C LEU A 88 -39.37 44.49 -18.22
N LEU A 89 -38.85 44.66 -19.43
CA LEU A 89 -38.01 43.70 -20.11
C LEU A 89 -36.54 44.04 -19.90
N ALA A 90 -35.65 43.09 -20.22
CA ALA A 90 -34.21 43.31 -20.12
C ALA A 90 -33.70 44.51 -20.95
N ILE A 91 -34.43 44.92 -22.01
CA ILE A 91 -34.09 46.10 -22.82
C ILE A 91 -34.38 47.43 -22.11
N ASP A 92 -35.31 47.42 -21.15
CA ASP A 92 -35.69 48.62 -20.39
C ASP A 92 -34.71 48.90 -19.25
N ILE A 93 -33.90 47.91 -18.87
CA ILE A 93 -32.85 48.00 -17.85
C ILE A 93 -31.51 48.12 -18.56
N SER A 94 -30.90 49.30 -18.51
CA SER A 94 -29.58 49.50 -19.13
C SER A 94 -28.51 48.63 -18.46
N THR A 95 -27.47 48.24 -19.21
CA THR A 95 -26.37 47.43 -18.68
C THR A 95 -25.69 48.13 -17.50
N GLY A 96 -25.70 47.49 -16.33
CA GLY A 96 -25.15 48.05 -15.08
C GLY A 96 -26.11 48.96 -14.31
N ALA A 97 -27.38 49.09 -14.72
CA ALA A 97 -28.37 49.90 -13.99
C ALA A 97 -28.78 49.32 -12.63
N VAL A 98 -28.53 48.04 -12.39
CA VAL A 98 -28.75 47.38 -11.10
C VAL A 98 -27.37 46.97 -10.60
N GLU A 99 -26.82 47.73 -9.66
CA GLU A 99 -25.60 47.41 -8.95
C GLU A 99 -25.91 46.52 -7.73
N THR A 100 -24.85 46.07 -7.06
CA THR A 100 -24.99 45.08 -5.97
C THR A 100 -25.71 45.65 -4.75
N ASN A 101 -25.72 46.97 -4.56
CA ASN A 101 -26.42 47.64 -3.46
C ASN A 101 -27.92 47.84 -3.72
N GLU A 102 -28.39 47.77 -4.97
CA GLU A 102 -29.84 47.76 -5.26
C GLU A 102 -30.48 46.39 -4.98
N ILE A 103 -29.70 45.30 -4.97
CA ILE A 103 -30.19 43.96 -4.65
C ILE A 103 -29.92 43.68 -3.16
N LEU A 104 -30.98 43.61 -2.35
CA LEU A 104 -30.82 43.27 -0.94
C LEU A 104 -30.34 41.82 -0.77
N ASN A 105 -29.53 41.57 0.26
CA ASN A 105 -29.09 40.22 0.61
C ASN A 105 -30.28 39.25 0.74
N GLU A 106 -30.09 38.00 0.29
CA GLU A 106 -31.07 36.92 0.36
C GLU A 106 -32.34 37.13 -0.50
N THR A 107 -32.40 38.16 -1.35
CA THR A 107 -33.56 38.38 -2.24
C THR A 107 -33.56 37.51 -3.49
N ILE A 108 -32.38 37.15 -4.00
CA ILE A 108 -32.24 36.19 -5.11
C ILE A 108 -32.13 34.79 -4.50
N LEU A 109 -33.23 34.05 -4.56
CA LEU A 109 -33.31 32.67 -4.12
C LEU A 109 -32.98 31.72 -5.28
N SER A 110 -32.72 30.45 -4.96
CA SER A 110 -32.44 29.44 -5.99
C SER A 110 -33.58 29.25 -6.99
N ILE A 111 -34.83 29.61 -6.63
CA ILE A 111 -35.98 29.54 -7.54
C ILE A 111 -35.98 30.68 -8.57
N ASP A 112 -35.31 31.80 -8.27
CA ASP A 112 -35.22 32.96 -9.15
C ASP A 112 -34.14 32.77 -10.24
N ILE A 113 -33.20 31.85 -10.00
CA ILE A 113 -32.15 31.47 -10.94
C ILE A 113 -32.63 30.26 -11.76
N ALA A 114 -32.91 30.47 -13.04
CA ALA A 114 -33.34 29.39 -13.92
C ALA A 114 -32.25 28.29 -14.04
N THR A 115 -32.67 27.05 -14.32
CA THR A 115 -31.74 25.94 -14.58
C THR A 115 -30.78 26.34 -15.71
N SER A 116 -29.46 26.18 -15.46
CA SER A 116 -28.38 26.54 -16.38
C SER A 116 -28.26 28.05 -16.69
N ALA A 117 -28.86 28.93 -15.86
CA ALA A 117 -28.72 30.37 -16.01
C ALA A 117 -27.32 30.89 -15.65
N VAL A 118 -26.59 30.17 -14.78
CA VAL A 118 -25.19 30.45 -14.47
C VAL A 118 -24.33 29.43 -15.19
N GLN A 119 -23.54 29.89 -16.16
CA GLN A 119 -22.61 29.11 -16.95
C GLN A 119 -21.17 29.32 -16.45
N THR A 120 -20.23 28.53 -16.95
CA THR A 120 -18.84 28.61 -16.51
C THR A 120 -18.21 29.96 -16.82
N GLU A 121 -18.59 30.60 -17.93
CA GLU A 121 -18.17 31.95 -18.30
C GLU A 121 -18.71 33.05 -17.37
N ASP A 122 -19.79 32.79 -16.64
CA ASP A 122 -20.37 33.74 -15.67
C ASP A 122 -19.60 33.73 -14.33
N ILE A 123 -18.85 32.65 -14.06
CA ILE A 123 -18.04 32.49 -12.84
C ILE A 123 -16.59 32.79 -13.18
N LEU A 124 -16.07 33.91 -12.67
CA LEU A 124 -14.67 34.26 -12.86
C LEU A 124 -13.74 33.20 -12.23
N ASN A 125 -12.61 32.93 -12.87
CA ASN A 125 -11.60 32.04 -12.30
C ASN A 125 -11.21 32.48 -10.89
N GLU A 126 -11.08 31.50 -9.99
CA GLU A 126 -10.70 31.69 -8.58
C GLU A 126 -11.72 32.52 -7.75
N SER A 127 -12.92 32.80 -8.28
CA SER A 127 -13.94 33.55 -7.54
C SER A 127 -14.69 32.72 -6.49
N ILE A 128 -14.75 31.39 -6.67
CA ILE A 128 -15.31 30.47 -5.67
C ILE A 128 -14.15 29.94 -4.82
N LEU A 129 -14.07 30.45 -3.60
CA LEU A 129 -13.09 30.06 -2.59
C LEU A 129 -13.65 28.93 -1.72
N ALA A 130 -12.76 28.24 -1.00
CA ALA A 130 -13.17 27.18 -0.07
C ALA A 130 -14.14 27.67 1.02
N ILE A 131 -14.12 28.95 1.38
CA ILE A 131 -15.05 29.54 2.36
C ILE A 131 -16.47 29.71 1.80
N ASP A 132 -16.61 29.77 0.48
CA ASP A 132 -17.91 29.93 -0.19
C ASP A 132 -18.67 28.60 -0.29
N LEU A 133 -17.97 27.48 -0.11
CA LEU A 133 -18.53 26.13 -0.09
C LEU A 133 -18.74 25.67 1.35
N ALA A 134 -19.98 25.41 1.73
CA ALA A 134 -20.27 24.76 3.00
C ALA A 134 -19.63 23.36 3.07
N THR A 135 -19.33 22.88 4.28
CA THR A 135 -18.82 21.52 4.46
C THR A 135 -19.76 20.49 3.83
N ALA A 136 -19.21 19.63 2.96
CA ALA A 136 -19.95 18.64 2.19
C ALA A 136 -20.98 19.21 1.18
N ALA A 137 -20.85 20.48 0.77
CA ALA A 137 -21.70 21.07 -0.27
C ALA A 137 -21.54 20.40 -1.64
N VAL A 138 -20.35 19.87 -1.93
CA VAL A 138 -20.05 19.12 -3.15
C VAL A 138 -19.97 17.64 -2.79
N GLY A 139 -21.00 16.87 -3.13
CA GLY A 139 -21.06 15.44 -2.91
C GLY A 139 -20.55 14.63 -4.11
N THR A 140 -20.65 13.31 -4.02
CA THR A 140 -20.18 12.40 -5.07
C THR A 140 -21.02 12.44 -6.34
N ASN A 141 -22.26 12.95 -6.29
CA ASN A 141 -23.09 13.08 -7.49
C ASN A 141 -22.75 14.34 -8.27
N GLU A 142 -22.16 15.33 -7.60
CA GLU A 142 -21.75 16.61 -8.15
C GLU A 142 -20.36 16.52 -8.82
N ILE A 143 -19.56 15.50 -8.46
CA ILE A 143 -18.26 15.20 -9.07
C ILE A 143 -18.43 14.00 -10.00
N LEU A 144 -18.26 14.20 -11.30
CA LEU A 144 -18.31 13.09 -12.26
C LEU A 144 -17.12 12.13 -12.03
N ASN A 145 -17.32 10.86 -12.37
CA ASN A 145 -16.24 9.87 -12.32
C ASN A 145 -15.06 10.32 -13.19
N GLU A 146 -13.84 10.06 -12.73
CA GLU A 146 -12.58 10.37 -13.42
C GLU A 146 -12.31 11.87 -13.64
N THR A 147 -13.10 12.76 -13.03
CA THR A 147 -12.89 14.22 -13.19
C THR A 147 -11.77 14.75 -12.30
N ILE A 148 -11.53 14.14 -11.13
CA ILE A 148 -10.36 14.46 -10.30
C ILE A 148 -9.19 13.61 -10.77
N GLN A 149 -8.27 14.23 -11.49
CA GLN A 149 -7.04 13.63 -11.98
C GLN A 149 -5.88 13.87 -11.01
N THR A 150 -4.76 13.18 -11.24
CA THR A 150 -3.57 13.30 -10.38
C THR A 150 -3.02 14.73 -10.32
N GLU A 151 -3.12 15.50 -11.39
CA GLU A 151 -2.71 16.91 -11.43
C GLU A 151 -3.61 17.84 -10.61
N ASP A 152 -4.84 17.44 -10.32
CA ASP A 152 -5.78 18.21 -9.51
C ASP A 152 -5.46 18.07 -8.00
N ILE A 153 -4.73 17.01 -7.64
CA ILE A 153 -4.28 16.75 -6.26
C ILE A 153 -2.82 17.20 -6.14
N ALA A 154 -2.60 18.31 -5.43
CA ALA A 154 -1.25 18.77 -5.14
C ALA A 154 -0.42 17.69 -4.41
N THR A 155 0.90 17.69 -4.59
CA THR A 155 1.80 16.80 -3.85
C THR A 155 1.59 16.96 -2.34
N GLY A 156 1.16 15.88 -1.66
CA GLY A 156 0.81 15.90 -0.24
C GLY A 156 -0.61 16.39 0.06
N GLY A 157 -1.45 16.61 -0.95
CA GLY A 157 -2.84 17.04 -0.80
C GLY A 157 -3.78 15.97 -0.25
N VAL A 158 -3.36 14.70 -0.25
CA VAL A 158 -4.01 13.60 0.47
C VAL A 158 -2.98 13.03 1.45
N GLU A 159 -3.21 13.27 2.73
CA GLU A 159 -2.44 12.71 3.82
C GLU A 159 -3.07 11.40 4.33
N SER A 160 -2.34 10.61 5.11
CA SER A 160 -2.88 9.38 5.69
C SER A 160 -4.11 9.61 6.57
N ARG A 161 -4.30 10.82 7.12
CA ARG A 161 -5.50 11.17 7.91
C ARG A 161 -6.76 11.33 7.04
N ASP A 162 -6.58 11.56 5.75
CA ASP A 162 -7.66 11.79 4.78
C ASP A 162 -8.16 10.47 4.19
N ILE A 163 -7.38 9.39 4.34
CA ILE A 163 -7.72 8.04 3.90
C ILE A 163 -8.24 7.25 5.11
N LEU A 164 -9.45 6.72 4.99
CA LEU A 164 -10.02 5.87 6.04
C LEU A 164 -9.26 4.52 6.09
N ASN A 165 -9.14 3.94 7.27
CA ASN A 165 -8.52 2.62 7.41
C ASN A 165 -9.22 1.58 6.51
N GLU A 166 -8.42 0.67 5.95
CA GLU A 166 -8.87 -0.46 5.12
C GLU A 166 -9.50 -0.08 3.76
N THR A 167 -9.49 1.19 3.36
CA THR A 167 -10.04 1.57 2.04
C THR A 167 -9.08 1.41 0.88
N ILE A 168 -7.77 1.36 1.13
CA ILE A 168 -6.75 1.04 0.12
C ILE A 168 -6.49 -0.46 0.18
N LEU A 169 -6.99 -1.17 -0.82
CA LEU A 169 -6.79 -2.60 -1.00
C LEU A 169 -5.51 -2.85 -1.83
N GLY A 170 -4.99 -4.07 -1.77
CA GLY A 170 -3.79 -4.43 -2.56
C GLY A 170 -3.96 -4.26 -4.07
N ILE A 171 -5.21 -4.27 -4.59
CA ILE A 171 -5.50 -4.00 -6.00
C ILE A 171 -5.36 -2.50 -6.36
N ASP A 172 -5.50 -1.61 -5.38
CA ASP A 172 -5.38 -0.16 -5.57
C ASP A 172 -3.90 0.27 -5.64
N VAL A 173 -3.00 -0.57 -5.16
CA VAL A 173 -1.55 -0.36 -5.21
C VAL A 173 -0.98 -1.08 -6.42
N SER A 174 -0.55 -0.33 -7.44
CA SER A 174 0.04 -0.91 -8.64
C SER A 174 1.30 -1.73 -8.31
N THR A 175 1.51 -2.83 -9.04
CA THR A 175 2.65 -3.72 -8.82
C THR A 175 3.97 -2.96 -8.93
N SER A 176 4.90 -3.21 -8.00
CA SER A 176 6.24 -2.60 -7.94
C SER A 176 6.30 -1.11 -7.57
N THR A 177 5.20 -0.52 -7.09
CA THR A 177 5.22 0.87 -6.59
C THR A 177 5.73 0.99 -5.17
N LEU A 178 5.52 -0.04 -4.34
CA LEU A 178 5.98 -0.08 -2.96
C LEU A 178 7.43 -0.58 -2.89
N THR A 179 8.32 0.28 -2.40
CA THR A 179 9.73 0.00 -2.13
C THR A 179 9.97 -0.19 -0.63
N THR A 180 11.16 -0.65 -0.25
CA THR A 180 11.55 -0.77 1.17
C THR A 180 11.59 0.57 1.91
N HIS A 181 11.62 1.72 1.20
CA HIS A 181 11.51 3.04 1.84
C HIS A 181 10.07 3.38 2.21
N ASP A 182 9.09 2.78 1.53
CA ASP A 182 7.67 3.02 1.74
C ASP A 182 7.12 2.16 2.89
N ILE A 183 7.79 1.04 3.19
CA ILE A 183 7.48 0.16 4.32
C ILE A 183 8.43 0.44 5.47
N LEU A 184 7.95 1.04 6.56
CA LEU A 184 8.77 1.29 7.74
C LEU A 184 9.22 -0.03 8.39
N ASN A 185 10.41 -0.04 9.00
CA ASN A 185 10.91 -1.22 9.71
C ASN A 185 9.90 -1.72 10.77
N LYS A 186 9.69 -3.04 10.80
CA LYS A 186 8.75 -3.74 11.69
C LYS A 186 7.26 -3.46 11.43
N THR A 187 6.92 -2.89 10.28
CA THR A 187 5.52 -2.69 9.89
C THR A 187 4.86 -3.98 9.42
N ILE A 188 5.60 -4.81 8.68
CA ILE A 188 5.12 -6.14 8.28
C ILE A 188 5.43 -7.11 9.43
N LEU A 189 4.39 -7.52 10.13
CA LEU A 189 4.40 -8.52 11.18
C LEU A 189 4.15 -9.92 10.60
N PHE A 190 4.32 -10.95 11.42
CA PHE A 190 4.12 -12.33 10.99
C PHE A 190 2.67 -12.58 10.55
N GLU A 191 1.70 -11.97 11.24
CA GLU A 191 0.28 -12.04 10.89
C GLU A 191 -0.07 -11.39 9.55
N ASP A 192 0.75 -10.47 9.04
CA ASP A 192 0.53 -9.80 7.76
C ASP A 192 0.92 -10.68 6.56
N ILE A 193 1.76 -11.69 6.79
CA ILE A 193 2.23 -12.63 5.78
C ILE A 193 1.45 -13.93 5.94
N SER A 194 0.49 -14.17 5.03
CA SER A 194 -0.27 -15.42 5.06
C SER A 194 0.64 -16.63 4.82
N THR A 195 0.22 -17.79 5.34
CA THR A 195 0.96 -19.04 5.14
C THR A 195 1.18 -19.30 3.64
N ALA A 196 2.43 -19.55 3.26
CA ALA A 196 2.88 -19.73 1.87
C ALA A 196 2.80 -18.48 0.96
N ALA A 197 2.60 -17.28 1.51
CA ALA A 197 2.66 -16.04 0.74
C ALA A 197 4.05 -15.78 0.13
N VAL A 198 5.11 -16.20 0.83
CA VAL A 198 6.49 -16.14 0.34
C VAL A 198 6.88 -17.51 -0.20
N GLY A 199 6.75 -17.70 -1.50
CA GLY A 199 7.21 -18.90 -2.19
C GLY A 199 8.70 -18.84 -2.53
N THR A 200 9.29 -19.98 -2.89
CA THR A 200 10.72 -20.05 -3.27
C THR A 200 11.08 -19.13 -4.44
N HIS A 201 10.16 -18.91 -5.39
CA HIS A 201 10.32 -17.94 -6.48
C HIS A 201 10.37 -16.47 -6.03
N ASN A 202 9.95 -16.15 -4.80
CA ASN A 202 10.05 -14.82 -4.21
C ASN A 202 11.39 -14.61 -3.48
N ILE A 203 12.10 -15.70 -3.14
CA ILE A 203 13.38 -15.66 -2.45
C ILE A 203 14.47 -15.85 -3.49
N VAL A 204 15.24 -14.79 -3.75
CA VAL A 204 16.37 -14.87 -4.68
C VAL A 204 17.47 -15.75 -4.06
N ASN A 205 18.16 -16.55 -4.88
CA ASN A 205 19.26 -17.38 -4.40
C ASN A 205 20.29 -16.57 -3.60
N GLU A 206 20.81 -17.16 -2.53
CA GLU A 206 21.83 -16.58 -1.65
C GLU A 206 21.39 -15.32 -0.86
N THR A 207 20.09 -14.99 -0.86
CA THR A 207 19.60 -13.81 -0.10
C THR A 207 19.30 -14.08 1.37
N ILE A 208 19.01 -15.33 1.74
CA ILE A 208 18.89 -15.73 3.16
C ILE A 208 20.27 -16.18 3.63
N LEU A 209 20.94 -15.31 4.38
CA LEU A 209 22.23 -15.56 4.99
C LEU A 209 22.04 -16.14 6.40
N SER A 210 23.09 -16.76 6.94
CA SER A 210 23.05 -17.31 8.30
C SER A 210 22.71 -16.27 9.38
N ILE A 211 23.00 -14.98 9.13
CA ILE A 211 22.65 -13.88 10.05
C ILE A 211 21.14 -13.57 10.05
N ASP A 212 20.43 -13.92 8.98
CA ASP A 212 18.99 -13.70 8.84
C ASP A 212 18.18 -14.77 9.59
N ILE A 213 18.79 -15.93 9.86
CA ILE A 213 18.20 -17.04 10.61
C ILE A 213 18.66 -16.95 12.07
N ALA A 214 17.76 -16.59 12.97
CA ALA A 214 18.08 -16.54 14.40
C ALA A 214 18.51 -17.93 14.93
N THR A 215 19.36 -17.96 15.96
CA THR A 215 19.77 -19.21 16.60
C THR A 215 18.54 -19.97 17.13
N GLY A 216 18.34 -21.20 16.66
CA GLY A 216 17.19 -22.04 17.01
C GLY A 216 15.89 -21.70 16.27
N ALA A 217 15.95 -20.84 15.24
CA ALA A 217 14.78 -20.51 14.41
C ALA A 217 14.32 -21.66 13.52
N VAL A 218 15.21 -22.59 13.17
CA VAL A 218 14.89 -23.82 12.46
C VAL A 218 14.97 -24.99 13.45
N GLN A 219 13.83 -25.59 13.74
CA GLN A 219 13.67 -26.73 14.63
C GLN A 219 13.52 -28.02 13.82
N THR A 220 13.60 -29.18 14.49
CA THR A 220 13.52 -30.48 13.80
C THR A 220 12.19 -30.68 13.09
N GLU A 221 11.09 -30.14 13.63
CA GLU A 221 9.77 -30.14 13.00
C GLU A 221 9.68 -29.27 11.72
N ASP A 222 10.57 -28.29 11.55
CA ASP A 222 10.62 -27.42 10.37
C ASP A 222 11.30 -28.12 9.17
N ILE A 223 12.11 -29.14 9.44
CA ILE A 223 12.82 -29.93 8.43
C ILE A 223 12.15 -31.29 8.32
N LEU A 224 11.34 -31.49 7.28
CA LEU A 224 10.75 -32.79 6.99
C LEU A 224 11.84 -33.85 6.74
N SER A 225 11.56 -35.10 7.13
CA SER A 225 12.45 -36.22 6.87
C SER A 225 12.81 -36.30 5.38
N GLU A 226 14.07 -36.68 5.08
CA GLU A 226 14.63 -36.78 3.73
C GLU A 226 14.76 -35.46 2.96
N THR A 227 14.50 -34.31 3.59
CA THR A 227 14.66 -32.98 2.94
C THR A 227 16.12 -32.59 2.78
N ILE A 228 16.97 -32.89 3.77
CA ILE A 228 18.42 -32.68 3.68
C ILE A 228 19.05 -33.96 3.16
N ILE A 229 19.46 -33.94 1.90
CA ILE A 229 20.18 -35.03 1.24
C ILE A 229 21.69 -34.74 1.21
N ALA A 230 22.50 -35.76 0.88
CA ALA A 230 23.95 -35.61 0.82
C ALA A 230 24.43 -34.52 -0.15
N LEU A 231 23.64 -34.17 -1.17
CA LEU A 231 23.96 -33.07 -2.09
C LEU A 231 23.81 -31.68 -1.46
N ASP A 232 22.96 -31.54 -0.44
CA ASP A 232 22.72 -30.27 0.26
C ASP A 232 23.86 -29.95 1.24
N ILE A 233 24.62 -30.96 1.66
CA ILE A 233 25.75 -30.84 2.58
C ILE A 233 27.04 -30.79 1.76
N ALA A 234 27.68 -29.62 1.70
CA ALA A 234 28.96 -29.48 1.02
C ALA A 234 30.04 -30.38 1.68
N THR A 235 31.01 -30.83 0.90
CA THR A 235 32.13 -31.63 1.43
C THR A 235 32.87 -30.86 2.51
N GLY A 236 32.94 -31.44 3.71
CA GLY A 236 33.56 -30.81 4.89
C GLY A 236 32.67 -29.81 5.62
N ALA A 237 31.39 -29.67 5.25
CA ALA A 237 30.46 -28.78 5.95
C ALA A 237 30.02 -29.30 7.32
N VAL A 238 30.25 -30.59 7.61
CA VAL A 238 30.06 -31.19 8.94
C VAL A 238 31.43 -31.57 9.49
N GLU A 239 31.92 -30.80 10.44
CA GLU A 239 33.16 -30.99 11.19
C GLU A 239 32.90 -31.81 12.47
N THR A 240 33.96 -32.43 12.99
CA THR A 240 33.85 -33.34 14.16
C THR A 240 33.28 -32.69 15.42
N ASN A 241 33.40 -31.37 15.59
CA ASN A 241 32.83 -30.62 16.72
C ASN A 241 31.33 -30.35 16.57
N GLU A 242 30.75 -30.59 15.39
CA GLU A 242 29.32 -30.42 15.12
C GLU A 242 28.55 -31.72 15.34
N ILE A 243 29.25 -32.86 15.35
CA ILE A 243 28.70 -34.17 15.74
C ILE A 243 29.00 -34.38 17.22
N LEU A 244 27.96 -34.48 18.05
CA LEU A 244 28.13 -34.77 19.46
C LEU A 244 28.63 -36.21 19.66
N ASN A 245 29.47 -36.43 20.67
CA ASN A 245 29.95 -37.77 20.99
C ASN A 245 28.78 -38.75 21.21
N GLU A 246 28.95 -39.99 20.74
CA GLU A 246 27.97 -41.08 20.88
C GLU A 246 26.64 -40.86 20.13
N THR A 247 26.51 -39.83 19.27
CA THR A 247 25.27 -39.65 18.50
C THR A 247 25.20 -40.47 17.23
N ILE A 248 26.34 -40.86 16.64
CA ILE A 248 26.37 -41.80 15.51
C ILE A 248 26.42 -43.22 16.08
N ARG A 249 25.33 -43.95 15.91
CA ARG A 249 25.17 -45.34 16.33
C ARG A 249 25.34 -46.29 15.15
N THR A 250 25.43 -47.58 15.46
CA THR A 250 25.58 -48.63 14.44
C THR A 250 24.44 -48.64 13.43
N GLU A 251 23.22 -48.26 13.84
CA GLU A 251 22.06 -48.16 12.97
C GLU A 251 22.13 -46.96 11.99
N ASP A 252 22.92 -45.94 12.30
CA ASP A 252 23.13 -44.77 11.45
C ASP A 252 24.13 -45.04 10.32
N ILE A 253 24.98 -46.07 10.49
CA ILE A 253 25.98 -46.50 9.53
C ILE A 253 25.43 -47.70 8.74
N ALA A 254 25.07 -47.47 7.48
CA ALA A 254 24.61 -48.56 6.62
C ALA A 254 25.67 -49.66 6.48
N THR A 255 25.23 -50.91 6.28
CA THR A 255 26.14 -52.03 6.07
C THR A 255 27.03 -51.77 4.84
N GLY A 256 28.35 -51.76 5.06
CA GLY A 256 29.35 -51.46 4.02
C GLY A 256 29.60 -49.96 3.79
N ALA A 257 29.02 -49.05 4.59
CA ALA A 257 29.25 -47.62 4.46
C ALA A 257 30.66 -47.18 4.88
N VAL A 258 31.33 -47.95 5.75
CA VAL A 258 32.74 -47.77 6.09
C VAL A 258 33.53 -48.88 5.41
N GLU A 259 34.26 -48.53 4.36
CA GLU A 259 35.19 -49.39 3.65
C GLU A 259 36.62 -49.19 4.20
N SER A 260 37.54 -50.10 3.87
CA SER A 260 38.95 -49.97 4.30
C SER A 260 39.62 -48.68 3.82
N ARG A 261 39.11 -48.02 2.78
CA ARG A 261 39.62 -46.72 2.30
C ARG A 261 39.23 -45.56 3.23
N ASP A 262 38.17 -45.73 4.01
CA ASP A 262 37.62 -44.70 4.92
C ASP A 262 38.34 -44.73 6.28
N ILE A 263 39.02 -45.84 6.58
CA ILE A 263 39.84 -46.03 7.78
C ILE A 263 41.28 -45.78 7.40
N LEU A 264 41.90 -44.77 8.00
CA LEU A 264 43.32 -44.50 7.79
C LEU A 264 44.17 -45.65 8.38
N ASN A 265 45.24 -46.04 7.69
CA ASN A 265 46.16 -47.08 8.16
C ASN A 265 46.64 -46.80 9.59
N GLU A 266 46.78 -47.87 10.38
CA GLU A 266 47.26 -47.83 11.77
C GLU A 266 46.37 -47.07 12.77
N THR A 267 45.16 -46.64 12.37
CA THR A 267 44.26 -45.91 13.28
C THR A 267 43.43 -46.80 14.20
N ILE A 268 43.11 -48.03 13.77
CA ILE A 268 42.44 -49.03 14.61
C ILE A 268 43.51 -49.71 15.48
N GLN A 269 43.48 -49.40 16.76
CA GLN A 269 44.33 -49.99 17.78
C GLN A 269 43.58 -51.12 18.51
N GLY A 270 44.31 -51.95 19.25
CA GLY A 270 43.70 -53.03 20.02
C GLY A 270 42.67 -52.58 21.06
N ILE A 271 42.69 -51.30 21.48
CA ILE A 271 41.68 -50.73 22.38
C ILE A 271 40.35 -50.44 21.67
N ASP A 272 40.37 -50.23 20.36
CA ASP A 272 39.19 -49.94 19.54
C ASP A 272 38.38 -51.23 19.24
N VAL A 273 39.04 -52.38 19.35
CA VAL A 273 38.42 -53.70 19.18
C VAL A 273 38.16 -54.30 20.56
N SER A 274 36.89 -54.50 20.89
CA SER A 274 36.52 -55.13 22.16
C SER A 274 37.04 -56.57 22.25
N THR A 275 37.44 -57.00 23.45
CA THR A 275 37.93 -58.37 23.66
C THR A 275 36.87 -59.39 23.24
N ASN A 276 37.30 -60.47 22.56
CA ASN A 276 36.45 -61.55 22.05
C ASN A 276 35.46 -61.18 20.93
N THR A 277 35.61 -60.02 20.28
CA THR A 277 34.75 -59.69 19.12
C THR A 277 35.28 -60.22 17.79
N LEU A 278 36.60 -60.40 17.66
CA LEU A 278 37.19 -61.05 16.50
C LEU A 278 37.12 -62.58 16.65
N THR A 279 36.44 -63.23 15.72
CA THR A 279 36.29 -64.68 15.60
C THR A 279 37.06 -65.19 14.39
N THR A 280 37.15 -66.52 14.24
CA THR A 280 37.77 -67.14 13.05
C THR A 280 37.05 -66.82 11.74
N ASN A 281 35.82 -66.30 11.79
CA ASN A 281 35.12 -65.84 10.57
C ASN A 281 35.53 -64.43 10.15
N ASP A 282 36.05 -63.62 11.09
CA ASP A 282 36.48 -62.24 10.84
C ASP A 282 37.91 -62.18 10.27
N ILE A 283 38.69 -63.24 10.50
CA ILE A 283 40.04 -63.41 9.97
C ILE A 283 40.00 -64.44 8.85
N GLN A 284 40.25 -64.02 7.62
CA GLN A 284 40.30 -64.94 6.48
C GLN A 284 41.51 -65.90 6.62
N ASN A 285 41.37 -67.13 6.12
CA ASN A 285 42.47 -68.09 6.10
C ASN A 285 43.71 -67.51 5.40
N GLU A 286 44.90 -67.85 5.92
CA GLU A 286 46.20 -67.43 5.38
C GLU A 286 46.47 -65.90 5.44
N THR A 287 45.62 -65.12 6.12
CA THR A 287 45.80 -63.66 6.22
C THR A 287 46.77 -63.26 7.35
N ILE A 288 46.92 -64.09 8.38
CA ILE A 288 47.94 -63.90 9.42
C ILE A 288 49.19 -64.68 8.98
N LEU A 289 50.17 -63.95 8.49
CA LEU A 289 51.47 -64.45 8.06
C LEU A 289 52.45 -64.47 9.23
N THR A 290 53.58 -65.14 9.06
CA THR A 290 54.64 -65.20 10.09
C THR A 290 55.21 -63.83 10.46
N GLU A 291 55.11 -62.85 9.55
CA GLU A 291 55.52 -61.46 9.79
C GLU A 291 54.52 -60.66 10.64
N ASP A 292 53.26 -61.08 10.69
CA ASP A 292 52.21 -60.45 11.51
C ASP A 292 52.32 -60.86 12.99
N ILE A 293 52.94 -62.01 13.27
CA ILE A 293 53.18 -62.53 14.61
C ILE A 293 54.61 -62.20 15.03
N ALA A 294 54.78 -61.20 15.89
CA ALA A 294 56.08 -60.87 16.43
C ALA A 294 56.73 -62.08 17.14
N THR A 295 58.07 -62.17 17.12
CA THR A 295 58.80 -63.23 17.83
C THR A 295 58.43 -63.25 19.32
N GLY A 296 57.91 -64.37 19.80
CA GLY A 296 57.44 -64.54 21.18
C GLY A 296 56.04 -63.99 21.47
N ALA A 297 55.29 -63.53 20.46
CA ALA A 297 53.92 -63.06 20.63
C ALA A 297 52.93 -64.18 20.98
N VAL A 298 53.23 -65.42 20.57
CA VAL A 298 52.50 -66.63 20.97
C VAL A 298 53.38 -67.39 21.95
N GLY A 299 53.03 -67.34 23.23
CA GLY A 299 53.66 -68.09 24.32
C GLY A 299 52.87 -69.34 24.70
N SER A 300 53.40 -70.08 25.69
CA SER A 300 52.77 -71.31 26.18
C SER A 300 51.40 -71.10 26.85
N ASN A 301 51.06 -69.87 27.26
CA ASN A 301 49.74 -69.54 27.79
C ASN A 301 48.71 -69.26 26.67
N ASP A 302 49.17 -68.95 25.46
CA ASP A 302 48.32 -68.64 24.30
C ASP A 302 47.91 -69.91 23.55
N ILE A 303 48.68 -70.99 23.73
CA ILE A 303 48.41 -72.32 23.19
C ILE A 303 47.80 -73.18 24.30
N LEU A 304 46.57 -73.66 24.09
CA LEU A 304 45.93 -74.55 25.03
C LEU A 304 46.66 -75.91 25.09
N ASN A 305 46.81 -76.49 26.27
CA ASN A 305 47.39 -77.82 26.41
C ASN A 305 46.68 -78.84 25.49
N GLU A 306 47.45 -79.65 24.80
CA GLU A 306 46.99 -80.67 23.83
C GLU A 306 46.29 -80.10 22.58
N SER A 307 46.29 -78.78 22.35
CA SER A 307 45.64 -78.20 21.17
C SER A 307 46.45 -78.38 19.88
N ILE A 308 47.77 -78.53 19.98
CA ILE A 308 48.65 -78.84 18.85
C ILE A 308 48.67 -80.36 18.67
N GLN A 309 48.04 -80.83 17.60
CA GLN A 309 48.03 -82.22 17.18
C GLN A 309 49.23 -82.50 16.25
N ALA A 310 49.56 -83.77 16.06
CA ALA A 310 50.64 -84.18 15.15
C ALA A 310 50.46 -83.66 13.71
N ILE A 311 49.22 -83.38 13.28
CA ILE A 311 48.93 -82.81 11.96
C ILE A 311 49.25 -81.32 11.85
N ASP A 312 49.33 -80.61 12.97
CA ASP A 312 49.62 -79.17 13.04
C ASP A 312 51.12 -78.89 12.94
N ILE A 313 51.95 -79.91 13.18
CA ILE A 313 53.41 -79.86 13.06
C ILE A 313 53.80 -80.51 11.74
N ALA A 314 54.39 -79.74 10.83
CA ALA A 314 54.88 -80.29 9.57
C ALA A 314 55.97 -81.35 9.82
N THR A 315 56.10 -82.33 8.92
CA THR A 315 57.19 -83.32 8.97
C THR A 315 58.54 -82.62 9.06
N ASP A 316 59.40 -83.05 9.98
CA ASP A 316 60.72 -82.48 10.27
C ASP A 316 60.72 -81.04 10.82
N ALA A 317 59.56 -80.48 11.22
CA ALA A 317 59.50 -79.12 11.77
C ALA A 317 60.10 -78.98 13.18
N VAL A 318 60.20 -80.07 13.93
CA VAL A 318 60.86 -80.11 15.25
C VAL A 318 62.17 -80.89 15.09
N GLY A 319 63.28 -80.17 14.93
CA GLY A 319 64.62 -80.72 14.82
C GLY A 319 65.42 -80.55 16.11
N SER A 320 66.74 -80.79 16.03
CA SER A 320 67.65 -80.66 17.17
C SER A 320 67.85 -79.21 17.64
N ALA A 321 67.41 -78.21 16.87
CA ALA A 321 67.48 -76.80 17.27
C ALA A 321 66.27 -76.38 18.12
N GLU A 322 65.13 -77.06 17.92
CA GLU A 322 63.87 -76.85 18.63
C GLU A 322 63.80 -77.65 19.94
N LEU A 323 64.65 -78.65 20.11
CA LEU A 323 64.80 -79.46 21.32
C LEU A 323 66.05 -79.05 22.07
N GLU A 324 65.90 -78.47 23.27
CA GLU A 324 67.05 -78.20 24.14
C GLU A 324 67.69 -79.51 24.63
N ASP A 325 69.01 -79.54 24.82
CA ASP A 325 69.72 -80.70 25.33
C ASP A 325 69.14 -81.16 26.69
N GLY A 326 68.65 -82.40 26.74
CA GLY A 326 68.03 -82.98 27.93
C GLY A 326 66.54 -82.64 28.11
N SER A 327 65.91 -81.94 27.16
CA SER A 327 64.47 -81.66 27.18
C SER A 327 63.59 -82.91 26.98
N ILE A 328 64.12 -83.93 26.31
CA ILE A 328 63.47 -85.24 26.14
C ILE A 328 64.03 -86.21 27.19
N SER A 329 63.18 -86.58 28.15
CA SER A 329 63.45 -87.57 29.18
C SER A 329 62.92 -88.96 28.81
N SER A 330 63.24 -89.97 29.61
CA SER A 330 62.68 -91.32 29.43
C SER A 330 61.15 -91.37 29.59
N ASP A 331 60.55 -90.38 30.25
CA ASP A 331 59.09 -90.29 30.39
C ASP A 331 58.42 -89.73 29.12
N ASP A 332 59.16 -89.00 28.27
CA ASP A 332 58.68 -88.41 27.02
C ASP A 332 58.69 -89.40 25.85
N ILE A 333 59.40 -90.53 26.00
CA ILE A 333 59.52 -91.59 24.99
C ILE A 333 58.75 -92.81 25.49
N LEU A 334 57.72 -93.20 24.76
CA LEU A 334 56.98 -94.42 25.09
C LEU A 334 57.88 -95.66 24.93
N ASN A 335 57.87 -96.56 25.92
CA ASN A 335 58.66 -97.79 25.88
C ASN A 335 58.44 -98.57 24.57
N GLU A 336 59.53 -99.12 24.01
CA GLU A 336 59.56 -99.92 22.78
C GLU A 336 59.21 -99.16 21.49
N THR A 337 59.08 -97.83 21.52
CA THR A 337 58.78 -97.05 20.29
C THR A 337 59.99 -96.63 19.47
N LEU A 338 61.19 -96.55 20.08
CA LEU A 338 62.45 -96.34 19.37
C LEU A 338 63.09 -97.68 19.00
N LEU A 339 63.39 -97.86 17.71
CA LEU A 339 64.19 -98.95 17.19
C LEU A 339 65.66 -98.53 17.10
N ALA A 340 66.57 -99.52 17.01
CA ALA A 340 68.00 -99.25 16.84
C ALA A 340 68.33 -98.44 15.57
N ILE A 341 67.43 -98.41 14.57
CA ILE A 341 67.57 -97.61 13.36
C ILE A 341 67.20 -96.12 13.57
N ASP A 342 66.41 -95.82 14.60
CA ASP A 342 65.94 -94.46 14.92
C ASP A 342 67.00 -93.66 15.70
N ILE A 343 68.06 -94.33 16.17
CA ILE A 343 69.13 -93.75 16.96
C ILE A 343 70.42 -93.73 16.13
N ALA A 344 70.96 -92.55 15.87
CA ALA A 344 72.21 -92.41 15.14
C ALA A 344 73.36 -93.12 15.86
N THR A 345 74.29 -93.68 15.09
CA THR A 345 75.46 -94.38 15.66
C THR A 345 76.30 -93.41 16.49
N GLY A 346 76.43 -93.68 17.80
CA GLY A 346 77.15 -92.82 18.75
C GLY A 346 76.28 -91.79 19.49
N ALA A 347 74.95 -91.79 19.30
CA ALA A 347 74.04 -90.83 19.95
C ALA A 347 73.75 -91.14 21.43
N ILE A 348 74.10 -92.33 21.93
CA ILE A 348 73.98 -92.69 23.35
C ILE A 348 75.37 -92.76 23.95
N GLU A 349 75.71 -91.81 24.82
CA GLU A 349 76.85 -91.97 25.72
C GLU A 349 76.42 -92.86 26.90
N THR A 350 77.11 -93.99 27.07
CA THR A 350 76.89 -94.96 28.16
C THR A 350 77.62 -94.56 29.44
#